data_AF-C4G8S0-F1
#
_entry.id   AF-C4G8S0-F1
#
_cell.length_a   1.000
_cell.length_b   1.000
_cell.length_c   1.000
_cell.angle_alpha   90.00
_cell.angle_beta   90.00
_cell.angle_gamma   90.00
#
_symmetry.space_group_name_H-M   'P 1'
#
loop_
_entity.id
_entity.type
_entity.pdbx_description
1 polymer ?
#
loop_
_entity_poly.entity_id
_entity_poly.type
_entity_poly.pdbx_seq_one_letter_code
_entity_poly.pdbx_strand_id
1 'polypeptide(L)'
;MVQSLSDLYSMTIDRAYYTAAYLMRDERLTLDLLLISYARAQQYLSMLGEGVGPGELMDRIVAASGMTMLAQVHEEDYRKIFAQKETVSQGYAKRELLSSVCLPQSGEDDRNNPYERAGNRLVTALRIMNLPESLAGFFYYELSMSPEEIAAAMGISEELVGRHLTAACNKLRQMASDWIRQGRIPADVDPIPFLLWGFARDQERDRYRGEDLLPLIQEHREELLSGKGLFWENPKQNQERTTGGQGAALGLEAWRERLSDGLDWLKSKFSS
;
A
#
# COMPACT_ATOMS: atom_id res chain seq x y z
N MET A 1 -6.35 18.47 -16.97
CA MET A 1 -6.64 19.13 -15.67
C MET A 1 -7.66 18.23 -14.99
N VAL A 2 -7.33 17.65 -13.84
CA VAL A 2 -8.24 16.74 -13.12
C VAL A 2 -9.37 17.58 -12.54
N GLN A 3 -10.60 17.41 -13.03
CA GLN A 3 -11.76 18.19 -12.57
C GLN A 3 -12.83 17.30 -11.91
N SER A 4 -12.68 15.98 -12.03
CA SER A 4 -13.64 15.02 -11.52
C SER A 4 -12.95 13.82 -10.85
N LEU A 5 -13.72 13.07 -10.06
CA LEU A 5 -13.29 11.79 -9.52
C LEU A 5 -12.94 10.77 -10.60
N SER A 6 -13.65 10.81 -11.73
CA SER A 6 -13.42 9.91 -12.86
C SER A 6 -12.04 10.13 -13.50
N ASP A 7 -11.64 11.41 -13.63
CA ASP A 7 -10.30 11.77 -14.11
C ASP A 7 -9.22 11.26 -13.14
N LEU A 8 -9.42 11.50 -11.84
CA LEU A 8 -8.49 11.05 -10.81
C LEU A 8 -8.37 9.52 -10.82
N TYR A 9 -9.50 8.80 -10.83
CA TYR A 9 -9.57 7.35 -10.89
C TYR A 9 -8.79 6.80 -12.09
N SER A 10 -9.12 7.26 -13.29
CA SER A 10 -8.48 6.80 -14.53
C SER A 10 -6.97 7.02 -14.54
N MET A 11 -6.50 8.10 -13.90
CA MET A 11 -5.07 8.42 -13.83
C MET A 11 -4.32 7.66 -12.74
N THR A 12 -4.99 7.13 -11.73
CA THR A 12 -4.33 6.67 -10.49
C THR A 12 -4.66 5.26 -10.07
N ILE A 13 -5.65 4.58 -10.67
CA ILE A 13 -6.15 3.29 -10.19
C ILE A 13 -5.06 2.21 -10.11
N ASP A 14 -4.17 2.10 -11.09
CA ASP A 14 -3.06 1.15 -11.06
C ASP A 14 -2.12 1.40 -9.88
N ARG A 15 -1.76 2.67 -9.67
CA ARG A 15 -0.89 3.09 -8.57
C ARG A 15 -1.56 2.91 -7.21
N ALA A 16 -2.84 3.28 -7.11
CA ALA A 16 -3.64 3.14 -5.90
C ALA A 16 -3.80 1.65 -5.54
N TYR A 17 -4.03 0.78 -6.53
CA TYR A 17 -4.12 -0.67 -6.32
C TYR A 17 -2.79 -1.23 -5.82
N TYR A 18 -1.67 -0.88 -6.45
CA TYR A 18 -0.35 -1.29 -5.99
C TYR A 18 -0.11 -0.91 -4.51
N THR A 19 -0.39 0.34 -4.14
CA THR A 19 -0.25 0.81 -2.76
C THR A 19 -1.20 0.06 -1.81
N ALA A 20 -2.46 -0.12 -2.20
CA ALA A 20 -3.45 -0.83 -1.39
C ALA A 20 -3.09 -2.31 -1.19
N ALA A 21 -2.64 -2.98 -2.24
CA ALA A 21 -2.22 -4.39 -2.23
C ALA A 21 -1.00 -4.60 -1.34
N TYR A 22 -0.06 -3.63 -1.34
CA TYR A 22 1.08 -3.65 -0.44
C TYR A 22 0.65 -3.59 1.04
N LEU A 23 -0.31 -2.72 1.36
CA LEU A 23 -0.77 -2.48 2.72
C LEU A 23 -1.63 -3.62 3.26
N MET A 24 -2.58 -4.11 2.46
CA MET A 24 -3.58 -5.07 2.92
C MET A 24 -3.12 -6.51 2.80
N ARG A 25 -2.30 -6.84 1.78
CA ARG A 25 -1.83 -8.21 1.49
C ARG A 25 -2.96 -9.25 1.34
N ASP A 26 -4.19 -8.77 1.18
CA ASP A 26 -5.41 -9.53 0.97
C ASP A 26 -6.22 -8.80 -0.11
N GLU A 27 -6.63 -9.52 -1.15
CA GLU A 27 -7.27 -8.93 -2.32
C GLU A 27 -8.61 -8.27 -1.97
N ARG A 28 -9.39 -8.85 -1.04
CA ARG A 28 -10.71 -8.29 -0.68
C ARG A 28 -10.53 -7.00 0.10
N LEU A 29 -9.65 -7.00 1.10
CA LEU A 29 -9.31 -5.81 1.87
C LEU A 29 -8.66 -4.73 0.97
N THR A 30 -7.94 -5.14 -0.07
CA THR A 30 -7.38 -4.21 -1.08
C THR A 30 -8.49 -3.49 -1.85
N LEU A 31 -9.49 -4.21 -2.37
CA LEU A 31 -10.63 -3.60 -3.07
C LEU A 31 -11.43 -2.68 -2.17
N ASP A 32 -11.69 -3.14 -0.95
CA ASP A 32 -12.33 -2.38 0.11
C ASP A 32 -11.61 -1.05 0.40
N LEU A 33 -10.28 -1.11 0.55
CA LEU A 33 -9.44 0.07 0.73
C LEU A 33 -9.52 1.02 -0.48
N LEU A 34 -9.55 0.50 -1.71
CA LEU A 34 -9.70 1.32 -2.91
C LEU A 34 -11.04 2.06 -2.92
N LEU A 35 -12.14 1.38 -2.61
CA LEU A 35 -13.47 1.98 -2.57
C LEU A 35 -13.54 3.13 -1.56
N ILE A 36 -13.04 2.94 -0.33
CA ILE A 36 -12.96 4.00 0.68
C ILE A 36 -12.11 5.16 0.18
N SER A 37 -10.92 4.85 -0.35
CA SER A 37 -9.93 5.85 -0.71
C SER A 37 -10.49 6.76 -1.79
N TYR A 38 -11.12 6.21 -2.84
CA TYR A 38 -11.75 7.04 -3.86
C TYR A 38 -13.01 7.76 -3.38
N ALA A 39 -13.82 7.15 -2.50
CA ALA A 39 -14.95 7.86 -1.88
C ALA A 39 -14.50 9.12 -1.11
N ARG A 40 -13.36 9.02 -0.41
CA ARG A 40 -12.71 10.13 0.30
C ARG A 40 -12.05 11.14 -0.64
N ALA A 41 -11.44 10.68 -1.73
CA ALA A 41 -10.67 11.54 -2.65
C ALA A 41 -11.46 12.72 -3.21
N GLN A 42 -12.78 12.58 -3.37
CA GLN A 42 -13.66 13.67 -3.78
C GLN A 42 -13.51 14.93 -2.90
N GLN A 43 -13.28 14.77 -1.59
CA GLN A 43 -13.15 15.88 -0.64
C GLN A 43 -11.82 16.63 -0.80
N TYR A 44 -10.84 16.03 -1.48
CA TYR A 44 -9.48 16.55 -1.62
C TYR A 44 -9.14 16.98 -3.05
N LEU A 45 -10.10 16.95 -3.99
CA LEU A 45 -9.88 17.35 -5.37
C LEU A 45 -9.37 18.80 -5.51
N SER A 46 -9.75 19.70 -4.60
CA SER A 46 -9.27 21.09 -4.61
C SER A 46 -7.75 21.20 -4.42
N MET A 47 -7.11 20.26 -3.71
CA MET A 47 -5.66 20.25 -3.46
C MET A 47 -4.85 20.02 -4.74
N LEU A 48 -5.45 19.46 -5.79
CA LEU A 48 -4.80 19.31 -7.10
C LEU A 48 -4.55 20.67 -7.77
N GLY A 49 -5.33 21.70 -7.42
CA GLY A 49 -5.11 23.09 -7.84
C GLY A 49 -3.94 23.76 -7.11
N GLU A 50 -3.45 23.18 -6.01
CA GLU A 50 -2.40 23.73 -5.15
C GLU A 50 -1.01 23.17 -5.48
N GLY A 51 -0.89 22.35 -6.54
CA GLY A 51 0.38 21.83 -7.04
C GLY A 51 0.71 20.39 -6.63
N VAL A 52 -0.17 19.72 -5.87
CA VAL A 52 -0.03 18.29 -5.55
C VAL A 52 -0.35 17.45 -6.79
N GLY A 53 0.53 16.51 -7.14
CA GLY A 53 0.28 15.60 -8.26
C GLY A 53 -0.87 14.62 -7.97
N PRO A 54 -1.67 14.20 -8.97
CA PRO A 54 -2.78 13.25 -8.76
C PRO A 54 -2.34 11.92 -8.10
N GLY A 55 -1.19 11.38 -8.50
CA GLY A 55 -0.64 10.16 -7.91
C GLY A 55 -0.21 10.35 -6.46
N GLU A 56 0.48 11.46 -6.15
CA GLU A 56 0.90 11.80 -4.78
C GLU A 56 -0.31 12.00 -3.85
N LEU A 57 -1.36 12.66 -4.34
CA LEU A 57 -2.60 12.82 -3.60
C LEU A 57 -3.21 11.45 -3.28
N MET A 58 -3.31 10.57 -4.28
CA MET A 58 -3.94 9.27 -4.11
C MET A 58 -3.12 8.37 -3.19
N ASP A 59 -1.79 8.38 -3.28
CA ASP A 59 -0.90 7.65 -2.38
C ASP A 59 -1.14 8.02 -0.92
N ARG A 60 -1.24 9.33 -0.63
CA ARG A 60 -1.51 9.83 0.73
C ARG A 60 -2.88 9.38 1.24
N ILE A 61 -3.91 9.44 0.39
CA ILE A 61 -5.27 9.02 0.77
C ILE A 61 -5.34 7.52 1.03
N VAL A 62 -4.74 6.70 0.15
CA VAL A 62 -4.70 5.24 0.30
C VAL A 62 -3.90 4.87 1.54
N ALA A 63 -2.73 5.49 1.77
CA ALA A 63 -1.92 5.25 2.95
C ALA A 63 -2.68 5.57 4.25
N ALA A 64 -3.27 6.77 4.35
CA ALA A 64 -4.03 7.17 5.53
C ALA A 64 -5.26 6.26 5.79
N SER A 65 -5.98 5.91 4.72
CA SER A 65 -7.15 5.03 4.83
C SER A 65 -6.72 3.60 5.20
N GLY A 66 -5.62 3.12 4.64
CA GLY A 66 -5.05 1.81 4.94
C GLY A 66 -4.55 1.70 6.37
N MET A 67 -3.93 2.74 6.92
CA MET A 67 -3.53 2.76 8.33
C MET A 67 -4.73 2.69 9.28
N THR A 68 -5.80 3.42 8.96
CA THR A 68 -7.05 3.36 9.72
C THR A 68 -7.62 1.94 9.71
N MET A 69 -7.61 1.30 8.54
CA MET A 69 -8.12 -0.05 8.35
C MET A 69 -7.24 -1.10 9.05
N LEU A 70 -5.91 -1.02 8.93
CA LEU A 70 -4.98 -1.91 9.64
C LEU A 70 -5.20 -1.86 11.16
N ALA A 71 -5.40 -0.66 11.72
CA ALA A 71 -5.67 -0.49 13.14
C ALA A 71 -6.93 -1.22 13.62
N GLN A 72 -7.94 -1.31 12.76
CA GLN A 72 -9.24 -1.92 13.08
C GLN A 72 -9.28 -3.42 12.79
N VAL A 73 -8.71 -3.84 11.66
CA VAL A 73 -8.87 -5.20 11.10
C VAL A 73 -7.75 -6.12 11.53
N HIS A 74 -6.53 -5.57 11.57
CA HIS A 74 -5.32 -6.28 11.92
C HIS A 74 -4.74 -5.68 13.20
N GLU A 75 -5.55 -5.58 14.26
CA GLU A 75 -5.16 -4.93 15.51
C GLU A 75 -3.83 -5.47 16.04
N GLU A 76 -3.59 -6.79 15.97
CA GLU A 76 -2.32 -7.39 16.38
C GLU A 76 -1.14 -6.92 15.53
N ASP A 77 -1.32 -6.82 14.21
CA ASP A 77 -0.28 -6.35 13.30
C ASP A 77 -0.03 -4.84 13.50
N TYR A 78 -1.10 -4.07 13.70
CA TYR A 78 -1.00 -2.65 14.05
C TYR A 78 -0.33 -2.43 15.41
N ARG A 79 -0.63 -3.24 16.43
CA ARG A 79 0.05 -3.19 17.73
C ARG A 79 1.55 -3.46 17.61
N LYS A 80 2.01 -4.27 16.64
CA LYS A 80 3.44 -4.47 16.38
C LYS A 80 4.16 -3.17 16.01
N ILE A 81 3.45 -2.18 15.45
CA ILE A 81 4.00 -0.84 15.15
C ILE A 81 4.48 -0.14 16.43
N PHE A 82 3.77 -0.34 17.54
CA PHE A 82 4.06 0.25 18.84
C PHE A 82 4.94 -0.66 19.71
N ALA A 83 5.07 -1.93 19.34
CA ALA A 83 5.77 -2.93 20.13
C ALA A 83 7.20 -3.15 19.61
N GLN A 84 8.12 -2.19 19.74
CA GLN A 84 9.55 -2.55 19.70
C GLN A 84 10.54 -1.58 20.35
N LYS A 85 11.62 -2.22 20.83
CA LYS A 85 12.72 -1.76 21.69
C LYS A 85 13.86 -1.10 20.89
N GLU A 86 14.67 -0.32 21.60
CA GLU A 86 15.92 0.31 21.14
C GLU A 86 16.74 -0.59 20.21
N THR A 87 16.86 -0.17 18.95
CA THR A 87 17.91 -0.64 18.06
C THR A 87 19.03 0.39 18.07
N VAL A 88 20.21 -0.01 18.56
CA VAL A 88 21.46 0.72 18.31
C VAL A 88 21.89 0.41 16.88
N SER A 89 22.10 1.42 16.02
CA SER A 89 23.06 1.43 14.91
C SER A 89 22.75 2.54 13.88
N GLN A 90 23.73 2.80 13.01
CA GLN A 90 23.81 3.73 11.89
C GLN A 90 22.46 3.97 11.20
N GLY A 91 22.05 5.24 11.15
CA GLY A 91 20.77 5.65 10.61
C GLY A 91 20.49 5.19 9.18
N TYR A 92 19.21 5.24 8.80
CA TYR A 92 18.74 4.93 7.46
C TYR A 92 19.37 5.85 6.39
N ALA A 93 19.47 5.35 5.16
CA ALA A 93 19.98 6.16 4.06
C ALA A 93 18.92 7.19 3.65
N LYS A 94 19.29 8.47 3.72
CA LYS A 94 18.42 9.57 3.32
C LYS A 94 18.20 9.55 1.82
N ARG A 95 16.94 9.67 1.40
CA ARG A 95 16.55 9.52 -0.01
C ARG A 95 17.25 10.53 -0.92
N GLU A 96 17.48 11.75 -0.45
CA GLU A 96 18.13 12.82 -1.21
C GLU A 96 19.60 12.51 -1.52
N LEU A 97 20.23 11.66 -0.71
CA LEU A 97 21.62 11.24 -0.86
C LEU A 97 21.80 10.02 -1.79
N LEU A 98 20.71 9.43 -2.28
CA LEU A 98 20.74 8.21 -3.11
C LEU A 98 20.89 8.50 -4.61
N SER A 99 21.20 9.74 -4.98
CA SER A 99 21.42 10.13 -6.38
C SER A 99 22.70 9.46 -6.92
N SER A 100 22.60 8.80 -8.08
CA SER A 100 23.68 8.21 -8.90
C SER A 100 24.16 6.78 -8.62
N VAL A 101 23.31 5.88 -8.12
CA VAL A 101 23.68 4.45 -8.11
C VAL A 101 23.55 3.90 -9.52
N CYS A 102 24.51 3.08 -9.96
CA CYS A 102 24.50 2.33 -11.22
C CYS A 102 23.22 1.51 -11.39
N LEU A 103 22.15 2.17 -11.81
CA LEU A 103 20.93 1.52 -12.24
C LEU A 103 21.23 0.85 -13.58
N PRO A 104 20.86 -0.42 -13.78
CA PRO A 104 20.99 -1.06 -15.07
C PRO A 104 20.36 -0.15 -16.13
N GLN A 105 21.12 0.21 -17.17
CA GLN A 105 20.50 0.83 -18.34
C GLN A 105 19.47 -0.15 -18.87
N SER A 106 18.27 0.34 -19.18
CA SER A 106 17.14 -0.44 -19.68
C SER A 106 17.54 -1.18 -20.97
N GLY A 107 18.14 -2.36 -20.85
CA GLY A 107 18.12 -3.38 -21.87
C GLY A 107 16.75 -4.06 -21.86
N GLU A 108 16.40 -4.74 -22.95
CA GLU A 108 15.14 -5.46 -23.13
C GLU A 108 14.69 -6.24 -21.88
N ASP A 109 13.37 -6.34 -21.72
CA ASP A 109 12.58 -6.98 -20.64
C ASP A 109 12.92 -8.48 -20.49
N ASP A 110 14.18 -8.78 -20.18
CA ASP A 110 14.69 -10.12 -19.98
C ASP A 110 14.41 -10.51 -18.54
N ARG A 111 13.32 -11.26 -18.34
CA ARG A 111 12.93 -11.83 -17.02
C ARG A 111 14.05 -12.63 -16.35
N ASN A 112 15.12 -12.99 -17.07
CA ASN A 112 16.30 -13.65 -16.52
C ASN A 112 17.41 -12.68 -16.06
N ASN A 113 17.26 -11.38 -16.28
CA ASN A 113 18.22 -10.36 -15.86
C ASN A 113 18.46 -10.47 -14.34
N PRO A 114 19.71 -10.72 -13.90
CA PRO A 114 20.02 -10.91 -12.48
C PRO A 114 19.75 -9.64 -11.65
N TYR A 115 19.83 -8.45 -12.24
CA TYR A 115 19.51 -7.19 -11.57
C TYR A 115 18.01 -6.97 -11.41
N GLU A 116 17.21 -7.38 -12.38
CA GLU A 116 15.74 -7.38 -12.26
C GLU A 116 15.26 -8.34 -11.17
N ARG A 117 15.85 -9.54 -11.13
CA ARG A 117 15.62 -10.49 -10.04
C ARG A 117 16.06 -9.93 -8.68
N ALA A 118 17.13 -9.15 -8.63
CA ALA A 118 17.59 -8.51 -7.39
C ALA A 118 16.61 -7.45 -6.89
N GLY A 119 16.16 -6.53 -7.75
CA GLY A 119 15.15 -5.52 -7.42
C GLY A 119 13.85 -6.15 -6.90
N ASN A 120 13.30 -7.12 -7.65
CA ASN A 120 12.08 -7.84 -7.24
C ASN A 120 12.25 -8.56 -5.89
N ARG A 121 13.41 -9.19 -5.65
CA ARG A 121 13.70 -9.84 -4.37
C ARG A 121 13.77 -8.86 -3.22
N LEU A 122 14.33 -7.65 -3.43
CA LEU A 122 14.41 -6.61 -2.40
C LEU A 122 13.03 -6.05 -2.04
N VAL A 123 12.19 -5.76 -3.05
CA VAL A 123 10.80 -5.33 -2.82
C VAL A 123 10.01 -6.42 -2.08
N THR A 124 10.15 -7.68 -2.53
CA THR A 124 9.50 -8.82 -1.86
C THR A 124 10.00 -8.98 -0.43
N ALA A 125 11.31 -8.86 -0.19
CA ALA A 125 11.87 -8.93 1.16
C ALA A 125 11.27 -7.86 2.07
N LEU A 126 11.24 -6.60 1.62
CA LEU A 126 10.60 -5.52 2.37
C LEU A 126 9.14 -5.86 2.70
N ARG A 127 8.38 -6.34 1.72
CA ARG A 127 6.97 -6.73 1.87
C ARG A 127 6.76 -7.88 2.87
N ILE A 128 7.76 -8.74 3.13
CA ILE A 128 7.63 -9.84 4.10
C ILE A 128 8.36 -9.60 5.44
N MET A 129 9.07 -8.47 5.60
CA MET A 129 9.65 -8.07 6.88
C MET A 129 8.56 -7.80 7.92
N ASN A 130 8.98 -7.57 9.17
CA ASN A 130 8.05 -7.16 10.22
C ASN A 130 7.27 -5.93 9.74
N LEU A 131 5.96 -5.90 10.00
CA LEU A 131 5.08 -4.84 9.54
C LEU A 131 5.65 -3.42 9.80
N PRO A 132 6.21 -3.08 10.98
CA PRO A 132 6.69 -1.72 11.23
C PRO A 132 7.83 -1.31 10.30
N GLU A 133 8.78 -2.21 10.06
CA GLU A 133 9.92 -2.01 9.15
C GLU A 133 9.45 -1.94 7.69
N SER A 134 8.55 -2.85 7.31
CA SER A 134 7.95 -2.92 5.98
C SER A 134 7.19 -1.64 5.64
N LEU A 135 6.36 -1.14 6.55
CA LEU A 135 5.55 0.07 6.34
C LEU A 135 6.41 1.33 6.33
N ALA A 136 7.30 1.49 7.31
CA ALA A 136 8.18 2.65 7.36
C ALA A 136 9.06 2.71 6.09
N GLY A 137 9.68 1.59 5.71
CA GLY A 137 10.52 1.52 4.51
C GLY A 137 9.73 1.79 3.24
N PHE A 138 8.51 1.25 3.10
CA PHE A 138 7.66 1.50 1.95
C PHE A 138 7.22 2.96 1.86
N PHE A 139 6.68 3.55 2.93
CA PHE A 139 6.23 4.94 2.90
C PHE A 139 7.37 5.93 2.63
N TYR A 140 8.56 5.68 3.17
CA TYR A 140 9.70 6.56 2.97
C TYR A 140 10.33 6.41 1.58
N TYR A 141 10.67 5.17 1.20
CA TYR A 141 11.41 4.91 -0.04
C TYR A 141 10.51 4.92 -1.28
N GLU A 142 9.29 4.40 -1.20
CA GLU A 142 8.37 4.36 -2.33
C GLU A 142 7.49 5.62 -2.40
N LEU A 143 6.70 5.89 -1.35
CA LEU A 143 5.71 6.97 -1.40
C LEU A 143 6.30 8.37 -1.20
N SER A 144 7.59 8.47 -0.87
CA SER A 144 8.28 9.76 -0.64
C SER A 144 7.76 10.54 0.56
N MET A 145 7.11 9.86 1.50
CA MET A 145 6.63 10.50 2.72
C MET A 145 7.80 10.81 3.65
N SER A 146 7.76 11.98 4.27
CA SER A 146 8.72 12.36 5.30
C SER A 146 8.53 11.53 6.57
N PRO A 147 9.55 11.41 7.45
CA PRO A 147 9.39 10.76 8.75
C PRO A 147 8.26 11.36 9.60
N GLU A 148 8.01 12.67 9.47
CA GLU A 148 6.92 13.38 10.13
C GLU A 148 5.54 12.95 9.59
N GLU A 149 5.38 12.90 8.27
CA GLU A 149 4.13 12.44 7.63
C GLU A 149 3.82 10.98 8.00
N ILE A 150 4.86 10.14 8.03
CA ILE A 150 4.75 8.72 8.43
C ILE A 150 4.35 8.62 9.91
N ALA A 151 4.98 9.41 10.78
CA ALA A 151 4.69 9.44 12.21
C ALA A 151 3.22 9.83 12.47
N ALA A 152 2.74 10.87 11.79
CA ALA A 152 1.35 11.30 11.86
C ALA A 152 0.38 10.22 11.35
N ALA A 153 0.69 9.57 10.22
CA ALA A 153 -0.15 8.53 9.63
C ALA A 153 -0.22 7.25 10.51
N MET A 154 0.89 6.90 11.16
CA MET A 154 1.00 5.71 12.01
C MET A 154 0.64 5.97 13.48
N GLY A 155 0.44 7.23 13.88
CA GLY A 155 0.16 7.61 15.27
C GLY A 155 1.33 7.34 16.23
N ILE A 156 2.58 7.45 15.74
CA ILE A 156 3.82 7.20 16.51
C ILE A 156 4.74 8.42 16.49
N SER A 157 5.84 8.39 17.25
CA SER A 157 6.86 9.44 17.20
C SER A 157 7.73 9.34 15.96
N GLU A 158 8.20 10.48 15.44
CA GLU A 158 9.17 10.54 14.34
C GLU A 158 10.46 9.76 14.66
N GLU A 159 10.90 9.79 15.92
CA GLU A 159 12.03 8.99 16.38
C GLU A 159 11.78 7.48 16.19
N LEU A 160 10.57 7.01 16.49
CA LEU A 160 10.21 5.60 16.32
C LEU A 160 10.14 5.22 14.83
N VAL A 161 9.67 6.12 13.96
CA VAL A 161 9.77 5.96 12.50
C VAL A 161 11.23 5.79 12.07
N GLY A 162 12.12 6.67 12.55
CA GLY A 162 13.55 6.59 12.24
C GLY A 162 14.20 5.27 12.67
N ARG A 163 13.77 4.70 13.81
CA ARG A 163 14.21 3.38 14.28
C ARG A 163 13.72 2.27 13.34
N HIS A 164 12.44 2.27 12.96
CA HIS A 164 11.88 1.29 12.02
C HIS A 164 12.55 1.34 10.65
N LEU A 165 12.85 2.55 10.14
CA LEU A 165 13.60 2.75 8.90
C LEU A 165 15.02 2.19 8.99
N THR A 166 15.70 2.45 10.11
CA THR A 166 17.06 1.96 10.34
C THR A 166 17.08 0.43 10.43
N ALA A 167 16.12 -0.16 11.13
CA ALA A 167 15.95 -1.61 11.21
C ALA A 167 15.67 -2.22 9.83
N ALA A 168 14.77 -1.63 9.04
CA ALA A 168 14.49 -2.05 7.67
C ALA A 168 15.76 -2.03 6.79
N CYS A 169 16.52 -0.94 6.83
CA CYS A 169 17.77 -0.80 6.07
C CYS A 169 18.80 -1.86 6.44
N ASN A 170 19.01 -2.08 7.74
CA ASN A 170 19.99 -3.03 8.23
C ASN A 170 19.61 -4.46 7.83
N LYS A 171 18.32 -4.81 7.92
CA LYS A 171 17.82 -6.12 7.47
C LYS A 171 17.97 -6.32 5.97
N LEU A 172 17.60 -5.33 5.16
CA LEU A 172 17.78 -5.40 3.70
C LEU A 172 19.26 -5.59 3.33
N ARG A 173 20.17 -4.86 3.99
CA ARG A 173 21.63 -5.02 3.79
C ARG A 173 22.14 -6.38 4.20
N GLN A 174 21.67 -6.91 5.32
CA GLN A 174 22.04 -8.24 5.78
C GLN A 174 21.56 -9.32 4.79
N MET A 175 20.28 -9.27 4.40
CA MET A 175 19.69 -10.20 3.43
C MET A 175 20.40 -10.14 2.08
N ALA A 176 20.67 -8.93 1.57
CA ALA A 176 21.40 -8.74 0.32
C ALA A 176 22.82 -9.30 0.40
N SER A 177 23.55 -9.05 1.49
CA SER A 177 24.90 -9.60 1.72
C SER A 177 24.90 -11.14 1.70
N ASP A 178 23.90 -11.76 2.33
CA ASP A 178 23.75 -13.21 2.34
C ASP A 178 23.40 -13.76 0.95
N TRP A 179 22.57 -13.06 0.19
CA TRP A 179 22.25 -13.42 -1.19
C TRP A 179 23.43 -13.27 -2.15
N ILE A 180 24.24 -12.22 -1.99
CA ILE A 180 25.49 -12.04 -2.75
C ILE A 180 26.44 -13.20 -2.48
N ARG A 181 26.64 -13.58 -1.21
CA ARG A 181 27.48 -14.72 -0.83
C ARG A 181 26.97 -16.04 -1.42
N GLN A 182 25.65 -16.19 -1.55
CA GLN A 182 25.00 -17.36 -2.14
C GLN A 182 24.95 -17.33 -3.68
N GLY A 183 25.48 -16.29 -4.34
CA GLY A 183 25.42 -16.12 -5.79
C GLY A 183 24.00 -15.92 -6.34
N ARG A 184 23.07 -15.45 -5.49
CA ARG A 184 21.65 -15.26 -5.82
C ARG A 184 21.35 -13.92 -6.48
N ILE A 185 22.18 -12.92 -6.23
CA ILE A 185 22.15 -11.58 -6.84
C ILE A 185 23.60 -11.12 -7.14
N PRO A 186 23.80 -10.17 -8.06
CA PRO A 186 25.15 -9.63 -8.38
C PRO A 186 25.84 -8.95 -7.18
N ALA A 187 27.17 -9.03 -7.12
CA ALA A 187 27.97 -8.54 -5.99
C ALA A 187 28.09 -7.01 -5.89
N ASP A 188 27.76 -6.31 -6.97
CA ASP A 188 27.73 -4.86 -7.12
C ASP A 188 26.37 -4.23 -6.74
N VAL A 189 25.41 -5.05 -6.27
CA VAL A 189 24.10 -4.56 -5.83
C VAL A 189 24.20 -3.87 -4.48
N ASP A 190 23.97 -2.55 -4.46
CA ASP A 190 23.62 -1.83 -3.23
C ASP A 190 22.11 -1.95 -2.99
N PRO A 191 21.67 -2.57 -1.87
CA PRO A 191 20.27 -2.93 -1.64
C PRO A 191 19.31 -1.74 -1.59
N ILE A 192 19.70 -0.58 -1.04
CA ILE A 192 18.75 0.54 -0.89
C ILE A 192 18.48 1.24 -2.23
N PRO A 193 19.51 1.57 -3.01
CA PRO A 193 19.30 2.06 -4.38
C PRO A 193 18.59 1.07 -5.31
N PHE A 194 18.92 -0.23 -5.23
CA PHE A 194 18.26 -1.25 -6.06
C PHE A 194 16.81 -1.51 -5.63
N LEU A 195 16.47 -1.28 -4.35
CA LEU A 195 15.09 -1.29 -3.89
C LEU A 195 14.25 -0.20 -4.59
N LEU A 196 14.77 1.04 -4.67
CA LEU A 196 14.08 2.14 -5.36
C LEU A 196 13.82 1.82 -6.84
N TRP A 197 14.79 1.21 -7.51
CA TRP A 197 14.61 0.76 -8.88
C TRP A 197 13.62 -0.41 -8.99
N GLY A 198 13.66 -1.34 -8.02
CA GLY A 198 12.71 -2.46 -7.95
C GLY A 198 11.27 -1.98 -7.84
N PHE A 199 11.01 -0.97 -7.01
CA PHE A 199 9.68 -0.37 -6.88
C PHE A 199 9.12 0.17 -8.20
N ALA A 200 9.93 0.88 -8.97
CA ALA A 200 9.52 1.39 -10.28
C ALA A 200 9.12 0.27 -11.25
N ARG A 201 9.75 -0.92 -11.14
CA ARG A 201 9.41 -2.11 -11.93
C ARG A 201 8.18 -2.84 -11.40
N ASP A 202 8.02 -2.93 -10.07
CA ASP A 202 6.90 -3.62 -9.43
C ASP A 202 5.56 -2.91 -9.74
N GLN A 203 5.55 -1.57 -9.74
CA GLN A 203 4.40 -0.77 -10.16
C GLN A 203 3.96 -1.05 -11.61
N GLU A 204 4.90 -1.32 -12.53
CA GLU A 204 4.55 -1.64 -13.93
C GLU A 204 3.82 -2.99 -14.04
N ARG A 205 4.07 -3.90 -13.09
CA ARG A 205 3.52 -5.27 -13.06
C ARG A 205 2.19 -5.36 -12.33
N ASP A 206 2.08 -4.70 -11.18
CA ASP A 206 0.90 -4.72 -10.29
C ASP A 206 -0.19 -3.73 -10.74
N ARG A 207 -0.57 -3.80 -12.02
CA ARG A 207 -1.69 -3.00 -12.56
C ARG A 207 -3.03 -3.57 -12.13
N TYR A 208 -3.99 -2.67 -11.92
CA TYR A 208 -5.35 -3.07 -11.63
C TYR A 208 -5.99 -3.70 -12.87
N ARG A 209 -6.48 -4.94 -12.71
CA ARG A 209 -7.19 -5.69 -13.77
C ARG A 209 -8.62 -6.07 -13.37
N GLY A 210 -9.11 -5.51 -12.28
CA GLY A 210 -10.46 -5.77 -11.78
C GLY A 210 -11.53 -4.99 -12.55
N GLU A 211 -12.77 -5.14 -12.10
CA GLU A 211 -13.91 -4.38 -12.65
C GLU A 211 -13.76 -2.88 -12.38
N ASP A 212 -14.38 -2.05 -13.22
CA ASP A 212 -14.47 -0.62 -12.93
C ASP A 212 -15.22 -0.38 -11.62
N LEU A 213 -14.52 0.17 -10.64
CA LEU A 213 -15.04 0.45 -9.30
C LEU A 213 -15.81 1.78 -9.26
N LEU A 214 -15.67 2.63 -10.27
CA LEU A 214 -16.23 3.97 -10.27
C LEU A 214 -17.76 4.00 -10.08
N PRO A 215 -18.56 3.13 -10.73
CA PRO A 215 -20.01 3.08 -10.51
C PRO A 215 -20.37 2.81 -9.05
N LEU A 216 -19.67 1.86 -8.43
CA LEU A 216 -19.88 1.46 -7.04
C LEU A 216 -19.50 2.56 -6.06
N ILE A 217 -18.40 3.27 -6.33
CA ILE A 217 -17.97 4.42 -5.52
C ILE A 217 -19.02 5.54 -5.58
N GLN A 218 -19.60 5.78 -6.75
CA GLN A 218 -20.61 6.82 -6.94
C GLN A 218 -21.95 6.46 -6.29
N GLU A 219 -22.39 5.21 -6.42
CA GLU A 219 -23.66 4.72 -5.88
C GLU A 219 -23.65 4.64 -4.35
N HIS A 220 -22.56 4.13 -3.75
CA HIS A 220 -22.47 3.81 -2.32
C HIS A 220 -21.59 4.76 -1.51
N ARG A 221 -21.36 5.98 -2.00
CA ARG A 221 -20.38 6.91 -1.43
C ARG A 221 -20.56 7.18 0.06
N GLU A 222 -21.78 7.48 0.50
CA GLU A 222 -22.05 7.82 1.91
C GLU A 222 -21.85 6.60 2.83
N GLU A 223 -22.19 5.41 2.35
CA GLU A 223 -21.97 4.15 3.07
C GLU A 223 -20.46 3.88 3.22
N LEU A 224 -19.70 4.05 2.12
CA LEU A 224 -18.24 3.95 2.09
C LEU A 224 -17.55 4.93 3.04
N LEU A 225 -18.02 6.18 3.07
CA LEU A 225 -17.49 7.21 3.99
C LEU A 225 -17.81 6.89 5.45
N SER A 226 -18.99 6.33 5.71
CA SER A 226 -19.42 5.93 7.06
C SER A 226 -18.75 4.65 7.56
N GLY A 227 -18.18 3.85 6.66
CA GLY A 227 -17.63 2.53 6.98
C GLY A 227 -18.65 1.39 6.97
N LYS A 228 -19.96 1.70 6.86
CA LYS A 228 -21.04 0.71 7.02
C LYS A 228 -21.10 -0.30 5.88
N GLY A 229 -21.30 -1.57 6.25
CA GLY A 229 -21.58 -2.65 5.29
C GLY A 229 -20.32 -3.24 4.65
N LEU A 230 -19.16 -2.69 4.95
CA LEU A 230 -17.88 -3.08 4.40
C LEU A 230 -17.37 -4.37 5.05
N PHE A 231 -16.62 -5.20 4.31
CA PHE A 231 -16.26 -6.53 4.82
C PHE A 231 -15.50 -6.43 6.13
N TRP A 232 -14.63 -5.44 6.26
CA TRP A 232 -13.81 -5.30 7.44
C TRP A 232 -14.54 -4.96 8.74
N GLU A 233 -15.81 -4.53 8.70
CA GLU A 233 -16.61 -4.33 9.91
C GLU A 233 -16.93 -5.65 10.65
N ASN A 234 -16.78 -6.82 10.01
CA ASN A 234 -17.07 -8.10 10.66
C ASN A 234 -15.94 -9.15 10.47
N PRO A 235 -14.77 -8.95 11.11
CA PRO A 235 -13.58 -9.78 10.91
C PRO A 235 -13.81 -11.28 11.21
N LYS A 236 -14.72 -11.59 12.16
CA LYS A 236 -15.07 -12.96 12.55
C LYS A 236 -15.79 -13.75 11.47
N GLN A 237 -16.59 -13.08 10.62
CA GLN A 237 -17.24 -13.73 9.46
C GLN A 237 -16.28 -13.88 8.27
N ASN A 238 -15.21 -13.07 8.23
CA ASN A 238 -14.23 -13.08 7.14
C ASN A 238 -13.16 -14.17 7.30
N GLN A 239 -12.78 -14.53 8.53
CA GLN A 239 -11.81 -15.59 8.79
C GLN A 239 -12.25 -16.98 8.29
N GLU A 240 -13.55 -17.27 8.21
CA GLU A 240 -14.06 -18.55 7.73
C GLU A 240 -13.98 -18.73 6.21
N ARG A 241 -13.66 -17.66 5.45
CA ARG A 241 -13.76 -17.63 3.98
C ARG A 241 -12.44 -17.35 3.24
N THR A 242 -11.33 -17.20 3.95
CA THR A 242 -9.98 -16.95 3.38
C THR A 242 -9.30 -18.20 2.82
N THR A 243 -9.92 -19.39 2.93
CA THR A 243 -9.36 -20.66 2.44
C THR A 243 -9.70 -20.98 0.98
N GLY A 244 -10.53 -20.19 0.29
CA GLY A 244 -10.94 -20.43 -1.10
C GLY A 244 -10.36 -19.41 -2.07
N GLY A 245 -9.27 -19.77 -2.75
CA GLY A 245 -8.65 -18.93 -3.78
C GLY A 245 -9.51 -18.80 -5.03
N GLN A 246 -10.09 -17.60 -5.23
CA GLN A 246 -10.49 -16.97 -6.50
C GLN A 246 -10.97 -15.54 -6.15
N GLY A 247 -10.05 -14.56 -6.19
CA GLY A 247 -10.13 -13.38 -5.32
C GLY A 247 -10.87 -12.13 -5.84
N ALA A 248 -10.93 -11.89 -7.14
CA ALA A 248 -11.37 -10.57 -7.64
C ALA A 248 -12.89 -10.49 -7.91
N ALA A 249 -13.47 -11.41 -8.69
CA ALA A 249 -14.89 -11.36 -9.07
C ALA A 249 -15.83 -11.68 -7.89
N LEU A 250 -15.45 -12.67 -7.07
CA LEU A 250 -16.27 -13.12 -5.92
C LEU A 250 -16.31 -12.10 -4.77
N GLY A 251 -15.31 -11.23 -4.64
CA GLY A 251 -15.30 -10.17 -3.62
C GLY A 251 -16.27 -9.04 -3.94
N LEU A 252 -16.31 -8.64 -5.22
CA LEU A 252 -17.17 -7.58 -5.74
C LEU A 252 -18.66 -7.99 -5.76
N GLU A 253 -18.98 -9.21 -6.20
CA GLU A 253 -20.35 -9.72 -6.18
C GLU A 253 -20.90 -9.82 -4.75
N ALA A 254 -20.12 -10.38 -3.82
CA ALA A 254 -20.51 -10.47 -2.42
C ALA A 254 -20.65 -9.09 -1.75
N TRP A 255 -19.88 -8.09 -2.19
CA TRP A 255 -20.04 -6.71 -1.72
C TRP A 255 -21.35 -6.09 -2.23
N ARG A 256 -21.64 -6.26 -3.53
CA ARG A 256 -22.89 -5.79 -4.16
C ARG A 256 -24.12 -6.41 -3.51
N GLU A 257 -24.12 -7.73 -3.29
CA GLU A 257 -25.23 -8.43 -2.59
C GLU A 257 -25.47 -7.86 -1.18
N ARG A 258 -24.40 -7.56 -0.46
CA ARG A 258 -24.50 -7.06 0.91
C ARG A 258 -24.99 -5.61 1.00
N LEU A 259 -24.64 -4.77 0.03
CA LEU A 259 -25.18 -3.41 -0.05
C LEU A 259 -26.65 -3.42 -0.46
N SER A 260 -27.07 -4.33 -1.35
CA SER A 260 -28.50 -4.51 -1.62
C SER A 260 -29.27 -4.91 -0.36
N ASP A 261 -28.73 -5.85 0.42
CA ASP A 261 -29.35 -6.28 1.69
C ASP A 261 -29.38 -5.15 2.73
N GLY A 262 -28.31 -4.34 2.82
CA GLY A 262 -28.23 -3.18 3.70
C GLY A 262 -29.23 -2.08 3.35
N LEU A 263 -29.43 -1.82 2.06
CA LEU A 263 -30.44 -0.90 1.53
C LEU A 263 -31.85 -1.36 1.85
N ASP A 264 -32.14 -2.65 1.71
CA ASP A 264 -33.45 -3.21 2.03
C ASP A 264 -33.75 -3.16 3.54
N TRP A 265 -32.73 -3.41 4.37
CA TRP A 265 -32.85 -3.22 5.82
C TRP A 265 -33.09 -1.76 6.20
N LEU A 266 -32.38 -0.79 5.61
CA LEU A 266 -32.60 0.64 5.85
C LEU A 266 -33.99 1.08 5.37
N LYS A 267 -34.42 0.68 4.18
CA LYS A 267 -35.77 0.94 3.68
C LYS A 267 -36.84 0.38 4.61
N SER A 268 -36.64 -0.82 5.18
CA SER A 268 -37.57 -1.41 6.15
C SER A 268 -37.68 -0.60 7.45
N LYS A 269 -36.59 0.05 7.88
CA LYS A 269 -36.54 0.88 9.08
C LYS A 269 -37.09 2.29 8.90
N PHE A 270 -37.09 2.82 7.68
CA PHE A 270 -37.66 4.14 7.38
C PHE A 270 -39.10 4.08 6.84
N SER A 271 -39.62 2.87 6.60
CA SER A 271 -41.00 2.61 6.16
C SER A 271 -41.93 2.18 7.31
N SER A 272 -41.49 2.30 8.57
CA SER A 272 -42.30 2.11 9.80
C SER A 272 -42.33 3.39 10.61
#